data_AF-A0A9P0KRL0-F1
#
_entry.id   AF-A0A9P0KRL0-F1
#
_cell.length_a   1.000
_cell.length_b   1.000
_cell.length_c   1.000
_cell.angle_alpha   90.00
_cell.angle_beta   90.00
_cell.angle_gamma   90.00
#
_symmetry.space_group_name_H-M   'P 1'
#
loop_
_entity.id
_entity.type
_entity.pdbx_description
1 polymer ?
#
loop_
_entity_poly.entity_id
_entity_poly.type
_entity_poly.pdbx_seq_one_letter_code
_entity_poly.pdbx_strand_id
1 'polypeptide(L)'
;MTVNENDGENEPANENLSDEEEKEFLLSYIQEVQEKLQLKKELRTVNQNALNNRPSESFFSKLDSTLKKNTAFVKKIKNFSSPQIDSYLKDMSVLNLSKYISEVAAALVESKLKMTDVPAAVKLCSILHQTYTDFSQCLFDNWQKALAVKVGEKISNPSKLRVDLRLYAELVQVGVFSNKNAFSLLGSILTTLINMDKEDHFNISILLSFCKHCGDDYAGLVPRKMRILSEKYEIQIPRGTFLPPEKQQNVRGLLREYFNSISKHLVKDHQEMQNFEKQNLRILQTKGELSQDRKEKLEAMQSAFDKLLQNAQSFADILDEDMPELKTQNMPKSEESMIITGSGTDIDDFAINAENIWCDTETQKFYCDLPELTVFLPTAFLNKGQNVPTNETVTEEVLDSELPAEELEDDGKLEEPSAAVAEEENEDPSTSTASNKIVLEAFLNNLPNCVNREMIDNAAIDFLVTLNNKHNRRKLVRALFGVNR
;
A
#
# COMPACT_ATOMS: atom_id res chain seq x y z
N MET A 1 21.59 -38.64 20.87
CA MET A 1 20.41 -39.46 21.21
C MET A 1 19.17 -38.70 20.79
N THR A 2 18.36 -39.38 19.97
CA THR A 2 16.97 -39.10 19.56
C THR A 2 16.68 -37.80 18.81
N VAL A 3 16.89 -37.92 17.50
CA VAL A 3 16.17 -37.27 16.40
C VAL A 3 14.66 -37.46 16.59
N ASN A 4 13.87 -36.41 16.41
CA ASN A 4 12.46 -36.52 16.05
C ASN A 4 12.21 -35.60 14.84
N GLU A 5 12.25 -36.22 13.67
CA GLU A 5 11.67 -35.71 12.43
C GLU A 5 10.15 -35.59 12.63
N ASN A 6 9.60 -34.41 12.33
CA ASN A 6 8.19 -34.28 11.98
C ASN A 6 8.07 -33.09 11.04
N ASP A 7 8.48 -33.32 9.79
CA ASP A 7 8.04 -32.53 8.65
C ASP A 7 6.54 -32.80 8.46
N GLY A 8 5.73 -31.88 9.00
CA GLY A 8 4.31 -31.80 8.73
C GLY A 8 4.06 -30.60 7.82
N GLU A 9 3.80 -30.88 6.55
CA GLU A 9 3.24 -29.95 5.59
C GLU A 9 2.02 -29.25 6.21
N ASN A 10 2.13 -27.93 6.45
CA ASN A 10 0.97 -27.09 6.73
C ASN A 10 0.26 -26.80 5.40
N GLU A 11 -0.42 -27.82 4.86
CA GLU A 11 -1.55 -27.57 3.97
C GLU A 11 -2.64 -26.84 4.77
N PRO A 12 -3.27 -25.79 4.22
CA PRO A 12 -4.44 -25.20 4.87
C PRO A 12 -5.52 -26.28 4.93
N ALA A 13 -6.04 -26.54 6.13
CA ALA A 13 -7.11 -27.49 6.38
C ALA A 13 -8.28 -27.26 5.42
N ASN A 14 -8.31 -28.02 4.33
CA ASN A 14 -9.48 -28.19 3.50
C ASN A 14 -10.41 -29.08 4.32
N GLU A 15 -11.45 -28.50 4.90
CA GLU A 15 -12.58 -29.27 5.42
C GLU A 15 -13.11 -30.12 4.26
N ASN A 16 -12.71 -31.39 4.22
CA ASN A 16 -13.20 -32.35 3.24
C ASN A 16 -14.67 -32.61 3.56
N LEU A 17 -15.53 -31.79 2.96
CA LEU A 17 -16.98 -32.00 2.90
C LEU A 17 -17.24 -33.43 2.41
N SER A 18 -18.22 -34.09 3.01
CA SER A 18 -18.69 -35.38 2.51
C SER A 18 -19.24 -35.23 1.09
N ASP A 19 -19.25 -36.32 0.31
CA ASP A 19 -19.80 -36.32 -1.05
C ASP A 19 -21.27 -35.83 -1.10
N GLU A 20 -22.04 -36.06 -0.02
CA GLU A 20 -23.41 -35.56 0.12
C GLU A 20 -23.44 -34.03 0.29
N GLU A 21 -22.60 -33.48 1.17
CA GLU A 21 -22.52 -32.02 1.42
C GLU A 21 -21.98 -31.27 0.19
N GLU A 22 -21.01 -31.83 -0.52
CA GLU A 22 -20.50 -31.25 -1.78
C GLU A 22 -21.58 -31.18 -2.86
N LYS A 23 -22.38 -32.24 -2.99
CA LYS A 23 -23.48 -32.31 -3.94
C LYS A 23 -24.60 -31.35 -3.57
N GLU A 24 -24.95 -31.26 -2.29
CA GLU A 24 -25.92 -30.28 -1.79
C GLU A 24 -25.46 -28.85 -2.05
N PHE A 25 -24.16 -28.57 -1.82
CA PHE A 25 -23.56 -27.27 -2.10
C PHE A 25 -23.67 -26.89 -3.59
N LEU A 26 -23.38 -27.82 -4.51
CA LEU A 26 -23.55 -27.60 -5.95
C LEU A 26 -25.03 -27.37 -6.31
N LEU A 27 -25.96 -28.14 -5.75
CA LEU A 27 -27.38 -27.99 -6.04
C LEU A 27 -27.92 -26.64 -5.53
N SER A 28 -27.51 -26.19 -4.35
CA SER A 28 -27.85 -24.87 -3.82
C SER A 28 -27.35 -23.76 -4.75
N TYR A 29 -26.10 -23.86 -5.23
CA TYR A 29 -25.55 -22.90 -6.19
C TYR A 29 -26.34 -22.89 -7.50
N ILE A 30 -26.68 -24.07 -8.04
CA ILE A 30 -27.48 -24.17 -9.27
C ILE A 30 -28.85 -23.53 -9.08
N GLN A 31 -29.51 -23.76 -7.95
CA GLN A 31 -30.80 -23.15 -7.64
C GLN A 31 -30.70 -21.61 -7.61
N GLU A 32 -29.70 -21.05 -6.91
CA GLU A 32 -29.49 -19.61 -6.86
C GLU A 32 -29.24 -19.01 -8.25
N VAL A 33 -28.43 -19.68 -9.09
CA VAL A 33 -28.18 -19.25 -10.47
C VAL A 33 -29.45 -19.31 -11.31
N GLN A 34 -30.26 -20.36 -11.18
CA GLN A 34 -31.54 -20.49 -11.91
C GLN A 34 -32.51 -19.37 -11.53
N GLU A 35 -32.70 -19.12 -10.24
CA GLU A 35 -33.58 -18.06 -9.74
C GLU A 35 -33.11 -16.68 -10.24
N LYS A 36 -31.81 -16.41 -10.17
CA LYS A 36 -31.19 -15.19 -10.69
C LYS A 36 -31.43 -15.03 -12.19
N LEU A 37 -31.17 -16.07 -12.99
CA LEU A 37 -31.36 -16.02 -14.45
C LEU A 37 -32.83 -15.83 -14.82
N GLN A 38 -33.75 -16.51 -14.14
CA GLN A 38 -35.17 -16.41 -14.39
C GLN A 38 -35.70 -15.01 -14.07
N LEU A 39 -35.36 -14.45 -12.90
CA LEU A 39 -35.75 -13.10 -12.51
C LEU A 39 -35.27 -12.06 -13.52
N LYS A 40 -33.99 -12.15 -13.95
CA LYS A 40 -33.43 -11.22 -14.92
C LYS A 40 -34.07 -11.35 -16.30
N LYS A 41 -34.41 -12.57 -16.73
CA LYS A 41 -35.11 -12.85 -17.99
C LYS A 41 -36.51 -12.25 -17.98
N GLU A 42 -37.27 -12.45 -16.90
CA GLU A 42 -38.61 -11.88 -16.71
C GLU A 42 -38.58 -10.35 -16.77
N LEU A 43 -37.70 -9.73 -15.97
CA LEU A 43 -37.52 -8.27 -15.99
C LEU A 43 -37.15 -7.76 -17.38
N ARG A 44 -36.24 -8.46 -18.08
CA ARG A 44 -35.85 -8.10 -19.45
C ARG A 44 -37.03 -8.16 -20.41
N THR A 45 -37.82 -9.22 -20.37
CA THR A 45 -39.00 -9.35 -21.23
C THR A 45 -40.02 -8.25 -20.97
N VAL A 46 -40.28 -7.90 -19.71
CA VAL A 46 -41.22 -6.81 -19.37
C VAL A 46 -40.65 -5.45 -19.80
N ASN A 47 -39.38 -5.18 -19.53
CA ASN A 47 -38.73 -3.91 -19.89
C ASN A 47 -38.61 -3.70 -21.40
N GLN A 48 -38.38 -4.76 -22.19
CA GLN A 48 -38.35 -4.67 -23.65
C GLN A 48 -39.75 -4.41 -24.24
N ASN A 49 -40.80 -4.93 -23.59
CA ASN A 49 -42.19 -4.69 -23.98
C ASN A 49 -42.79 -3.42 -23.38
N ALA A 50 -42.01 -2.62 -22.63
CA ALA A 50 -42.48 -1.41 -21.95
C ALA A 50 -43.20 -0.45 -22.91
N LEU A 51 -42.68 -0.24 -24.12
CA LEU A 51 -43.26 0.70 -25.09
C LEU A 51 -44.72 0.38 -25.44
N ASN A 52 -45.10 -0.91 -25.45
CA ASN A 52 -46.45 -1.35 -25.76
C ASN A 52 -47.40 -1.33 -24.55
N ASN A 53 -46.85 -1.34 -23.33
CA ASN A 53 -47.61 -1.49 -22.08
C ASN A 53 -47.62 -0.22 -21.23
N ARG A 54 -47.05 0.88 -21.72
CA ARG A 54 -46.99 2.14 -20.98
C ARG A 54 -48.40 2.71 -20.75
N PRO A 55 -48.66 3.31 -19.58
CA PRO A 55 -49.93 3.98 -19.32
C PRO A 55 -50.17 5.15 -20.27
N SER A 56 -51.44 5.41 -20.59
CA SER A 56 -51.85 6.58 -21.39
C SER A 56 -51.91 7.86 -20.55
N GLU A 57 -52.01 9.03 -21.18
CA GLU A 57 -52.13 10.32 -20.49
C GLU A 57 -53.28 10.36 -19.47
N SER A 58 -54.37 9.62 -19.74
CA SER A 58 -55.53 9.51 -18.83
C SER A 58 -55.21 8.86 -17.48
N PHE A 59 -54.15 8.05 -17.41
CA PHE A 59 -53.65 7.48 -16.17
C PHE A 59 -52.97 8.58 -15.33
N PHE A 60 -52.10 9.37 -15.97
CA PHE A 60 -51.31 10.41 -15.30
C PHE A 60 -52.14 11.60 -14.80
N SER A 61 -53.27 11.91 -15.43
CA SER A 61 -54.15 13.01 -15.00
C SER A 61 -54.81 12.76 -13.64
N LYS A 62 -54.89 11.50 -13.19
CA LYS A 62 -55.46 11.10 -11.89
C LYS A 62 -54.43 11.11 -10.75
N LEU A 63 -53.15 11.24 -11.09
CA LEU A 63 -52.05 11.17 -10.13
C LEU A 63 -51.66 12.55 -9.59
N ASP A 64 -51.05 12.57 -8.41
CA ASP A 64 -50.70 13.80 -7.72
C ASP A 64 -49.45 14.45 -8.33
N SER A 65 -49.62 15.65 -8.88
CA SER A 65 -48.56 16.45 -9.51
C SER A 65 -48.01 17.56 -8.60
N THR A 66 -48.32 17.53 -7.30
CA THR A 66 -47.92 18.57 -6.34
C THR A 66 -46.40 18.62 -6.23
N LEU A 67 -45.82 19.81 -6.43
CA LEU A 67 -44.37 20.07 -6.34
C LEU A 67 -43.78 19.52 -5.03
N LYS A 68 -44.40 19.83 -3.90
CA LYS A 68 -43.93 19.39 -2.58
C LYS A 68 -43.74 17.87 -2.49
N LYS A 69 -44.71 17.08 -2.98
CA LYS A 69 -44.64 15.61 -2.89
C LYS A 69 -43.64 15.02 -3.88
N ASN A 70 -43.60 15.52 -5.11
CA ASN A 70 -42.66 15.06 -6.12
C ASN A 70 -41.21 15.39 -5.76
N THR A 71 -40.92 16.61 -5.29
CA THR A 71 -39.58 16.97 -4.81
C THR A 71 -39.19 16.18 -3.55
N ALA A 72 -40.15 15.87 -2.67
CA ALA A 72 -39.89 15.00 -1.52
C ALA A 72 -39.52 13.58 -1.96
N PHE A 73 -40.20 13.04 -2.98
CA PHE A 73 -39.87 11.75 -3.57
C PHE A 73 -38.46 11.74 -4.18
N VAL A 74 -38.07 12.76 -4.96
CA VAL A 74 -36.71 12.89 -5.50
C VAL A 74 -35.65 12.88 -4.37
N LYS A 75 -35.87 13.65 -3.30
CA LYS A 75 -34.97 13.65 -2.13
C LYS A 75 -34.89 12.30 -1.42
N LYS A 76 -36.01 11.57 -1.40
CA LYS A 76 -36.10 10.22 -0.84
C LYS A 76 -35.28 9.24 -1.67
N ILE A 77 -35.35 9.31 -3.00
CA ILE A 77 -34.54 8.50 -3.92
C ILE A 77 -33.04 8.79 -3.80
N LYS A 78 -32.64 10.05 -3.57
CA LYS A 78 -31.22 10.37 -3.35
C LYS A 78 -30.62 9.62 -2.16
N ASN A 79 -31.43 9.33 -1.14
CA ASN A 79 -31.07 8.54 0.04
C ASN A 79 -31.69 7.12 -0.03
N PHE A 80 -31.59 6.48 -1.20
CA PHE A 80 -32.14 5.15 -1.44
C PHE A 80 -31.68 4.13 -0.41
N SER A 81 -32.60 3.24 -0.01
CA SER A 81 -32.36 2.14 0.91
C SER A 81 -33.25 0.95 0.53
N SER A 82 -32.66 -0.24 0.32
CA SER A 82 -33.40 -1.44 -0.11
C SER A 82 -34.63 -1.77 0.74
N PRO A 83 -34.60 -1.72 2.09
CA PRO A 83 -35.77 -1.99 2.93
C PRO A 83 -36.96 -1.05 2.69
N GLN A 84 -36.75 0.11 2.05
CA GLN A 84 -37.80 1.08 1.75
C GLN A 84 -38.40 0.90 0.36
N ILE A 85 -38.02 -0.14 -0.39
CA ILE A 85 -38.46 -0.33 -1.78
C ILE A 85 -39.99 -0.27 -1.93
N ASP A 86 -40.74 -0.97 -1.08
CA ASP A 86 -42.21 -0.97 -1.15
C ASP A 86 -42.81 0.40 -0.87
N SER A 87 -42.15 1.20 -0.01
CA SER A 87 -42.54 2.59 0.23
C SER A 87 -42.31 3.45 -1.00
N TYR A 88 -41.19 3.26 -1.72
CA TYR A 88 -40.94 3.97 -2.97
C TYR A 88 -41.96 3.60 -4.05
N LEU A 89 -42.29 2.31 -4.18
CA LEU A 89 -43.28 1.83 -5.16
C LEU A 89 -44.69 2.34 -4.85
N LYS A 90 -45.06 2.41 -3.56
CA LYS A 90 -46.32 3.00 -3.13
C LYS A 90 -46.39 4.48 -3.50
N ASP A 91 -45.34 5.26 -3.25
CA ASP A 91 -45.28 6.67 -3.63
C ASP A 91 -45.37 6.82 -5.16
N MET A 92 -44.66 6.00 -5.93
CA MET A 92 -44.74 6.00 -7.40
C MET A 92 -46.14 5.72 -7.94
N SER A 93 -46.92 4.87 -7.26
CA SER A 93 -48.28 4.54 -7.70
C SER A 93 -49.28 5.69 -7.60
N VAL A 94 -48.95 6.72 -6.80
CA VAL A 94 -49.84 7.88 -6.54
C VAL A 94 -49.31 9.21 -7.07
N LEU A 95 -48.03 9.28 -7.45
CA LEU A 95 -47.38 10.50 -7.92
C LEU A 95 -47.24 10.53 -9.45
N ASN A 96 -47.49 11.70 -10.04
CA ASN A 96 -47.16 11.97 -11.43
C ASN A 96 -45.73 12.52 -11.55
N LEU A 97 -44.77 11.64 -11.81
CA LEU A 97 -43.35 12.02 -11.89
C LEU A 97 -42.92 12.53 -13.27
N SER A 98 -43.83 12.67 -14.25
CA SER A 98 -43.48 12.97 -15.64
C SER A 98 -42.61 14.22 -15.80
N LYS A 99 -42.78 15.24 -14.94
CA LYS A 99 -41.99 16.47 -14.94
C LYS A 99 -40.68 16.40 -14.13
N TYR A 100 -40.43 15.29 -13.43
CA TYR A 100 -39.32 15.13 -12.48
C TYR A 100 -38.41 13.94 -12.84
N ILE A 101 -38.62 13.30 -14.00
CA ILE A 101 -37.88 12.11 -14.42
C ILE A 101 -36.37 12.37 -14.53
N SER A 102 -35.98 13.56 -14.98
CA SER A 102 -34.57 13.94 -15.06
C SER A 102 -33.92 13.99 -13.67
N GLU A 103 -34.60 14.59 -12.69
CA GLU A 103 -34.14 14.70 -11.31
C GLU A 103 -34.17 13.36 -10.58
N VAL A 104 -35.17 12.51 -10.84
CA VAL A 104 -35.21 11.14 -10.31
C VAL A 104 -34.02 10.32 -10.86
N ALA A 105 -33.75 10.42 -12.17
CA ALA A 105 -32.61 9.74 -12.79
C ALA A 105 -31.28 10.22 -12.21
N ALA A 106 -31.09 11.53 -12.05
CA ALA A 106 -29.91 12.09 -11.39
C ALA A 106 -29.78 11.62 -9.93
N ALA A 107 -30.87 11.65 -9.16
CA ALA A 107 -30.88 11.22 -7.77
C ALA A 107 -30.51 9.73 -7.60
N LEU A 108 -30.94 8.85 -8.53
CA LEU A 108 -30.57 7.44 -8.54
C LEU A 108 -29.06 7.24 -8.74
N VAL A 109 -28.47 7.96 -9.70
CA VAL A 109 -27.04 7.83 -10.02
C VAL A 109 -26.17 8.45 -8.91
N GLU A 110 -26.60 9.56 -8.31
CA GLU A 110 -25.91 10.20 -7.19
C GLU A 110 -26.02 9.44 -5.87
N SER A 111 -26.97 8.51 -5.76
CA SER A 111 -27.22 7.80 -4.51
C SER A 111 -26.00 6.97 -4.06
N LYS A 112 -25.81 6.90 -2.75
CA LYS A 112 -24.75 6.11 -2.10
C LYS A 112 -25.27 4.72 -1.79
N LEU A 113 -25.35 3.89 -2.82
CA LEU A 113 -25.87 2.53 -2.74
C LEU A 113 -24.84 1.58 -2.12
N LYS A 114 -25.33 0.59 -1.36
CA LYS A 114 -24.56 -0.60 -0.97
C LYS A 114 -24.76 -1.71 -2.00
N MET A 115 -23.89 -2.73 -1.97
CA MET A 115 -24.05 -3.91 -2.83
C MET A 115 -25.39 -4.63 -2.63
N THR A 116 -25.93 -4.61 -1.42
CA THR A 116 -27.24 -5.17 -1.07
C THR A 116 -28.41 -4.36 -1.62
N ASP A 117 -28.19 -3.10 -1.99
CA ASP A 117 -29.24 -2.23 -2.52
C ASP A 117 -29.48 -2.42 -4.03
N VAL A 118 -28.52 -3.03 -4.74
CA VAL A 118 -28.56 -3.16 -6.20
C VAL A 118 -29.84 -3.85 -6.70
N PRO A 119 -30.28 -5.00 -6.16
CA PRO A 119 -31.50 -5.65 -6.66
C PRO A 119 -32.75 -4.78 -6.53
N ALA A 120 -32.90 -4.06 -5.41
CA ALA A 120 -34.02 -3.16 -5.19
C ALA A 120 -33.95 -1.93 -6.11
N ALA A 121 -32.76 -1.40 -6.36
CA ALA A 121 -32.56 -0.30 -7.30
C ALA A 121 -32.91 -0.73 -8.74
N VAL A 122 -32.52 -1.93 -9.18
CA VAL A 122 -32.88 -2.50 -10.49
C VAL A 122 -34.40 -2.66 -10.62
N LYS A 123 -35.09 -3.12 -9.57
CA LYS A 123 -36.56 -3.22 -9.53
C LYS A 123 -37.21 -1.83 -9.70
N LEU A 124 -36.74 -0.84 -8.95
CA LEU A 124 -37.24 0.54 -9.03
C LEU A 124 -37.03 1.13 -10.45
N CYS A 125 -35.83 1.02 -10.99
CA CYS A 125 -35.49 1.48 -12.33
C CYS A 125 -36.32 0.78 -13.42
N SER A 126 -36.59 -0.51 -13.28
CA SER A 126 -37.44 -1.26 -14.22
C SER A 126 -38.87 -0.70 -14.23
N ILE A 127 -39.46 -0.44 -13.06
CA ILE A 127 -40.82 0.13 -12.97
C ILE A 127 -40.85 1.57 -13.52
N LEU A 128 -39.83 2.39 -13.22
CA LEU A 128 -39.70 3.74 -13.80
C LEU A 128 -39.64 3.70 -15.33
N HIS A 129 -38.84 2.79 -15.91
CA HIS A 129 -38.74 2.59 -17.36
C HIS A 129 -40.03 2.11 -18.02
N GLN A 130 -40.75 1.21 -17.32
CA GLN A 130 -42.06 0.70 -17.76
C GLN A 130 -43.15 1.77 -17.70
N THR A 131 -43.01 2.76 -16.83
CA THR A 131 -44.03 3.80 -16.63
C THR A 131 -43.75 5.05 -17.47
N TYR A 132 -42.49 5.49 -17.54
CA TYR A 132 -42.11 6.79 -18.10
C TYR A 132 -41.19 6.62 -19.30
N THR A 133 -41.60 7.17 -20.46
CA THR A 133 -40.86 7.05 -21.72
C THR A 133 -39.44 7.62 -21.66
N ASP A 134 -39.29 8.79 -21.03
CA ASP A 134 -38.03 9.54 -21.06
C ASP A 134 -36.98 9.02 -20.05
N PHE A 135 -37.40 8.16 -19.11
CA PHE A 135 -36.54 7.72 -18.01
C PHE A 135 -35.26 7.03 -18.49
N SER A 136 -35.37 6.16 -19.49
CA SER A 136 -34.23 5.41 -20.04
C SER A 136 -33.12 6.33 -20.56
N GLN A 137 -33.47 7.39 -21.29
CA GLN A 137 -32.51 8.33 -21.85
C GLN A 137 -31.92 9.24 -20.76
N CYS A 138 -32.76 9.81 -19.88
CA CYS A 138 -32.27 10.62 -18.77
C CYS A 138 -31.33 9.84 -17.84
N LEU A 139 -31.63 8.57 -17.57
CA LEU A 139 -30.77 7.71 -16.76
C LEU A 139 -29.44 7.43 -17.45
N PHE A 140 -29.46 7.14 -18.75
CA PHE A 140 -28.25 6.92 -19.53
C PHE A 140 -27.33 8.15 -19.54
N ASP A 141 -27.87 9.35 -19.73
CA ASP A 141 -27.08 10.59 -19.78
C ASP A 141 -26.37 10.87 -18.44
N ASN A 142 -27.02 10.54 -17.32
CA ASN A 142 -26.40 10.66 -16.00
C ASN A 142 -25.31 9.60 -15.79
N TRP A 143 -25.54 8.36 -16.22
CA TRP A 143 -24.52 7.30 -16.15
C TRP A 143 -23.30 7.57 -17.02
N GLN A 144 -23.51 8.13 -18.22
CA GLN A 144 -22.41 8.49 -19.10
C GLN A 144 -21.44 9.48 -18.43
N LYS A 145 -21.98 10.43 -17.64
CA LYS A 145 -21.18 11.37 -16.85
C LYS A 145 -20.54 10.69 -15.64
N ALA A 146 -21.29 9.87 -14.91
CA ALA A 146 -20.81 9.22 -13.68
C ALA A 146 -19.73 8.16 -13.93
N LEU A 147 -19.79 7.47 -15.07
CA LEU A 147 -18.85 6.43 -15.48
C LEU A 147 -17.75 6.94 -16.43
N ALA A 148 -17.66 8.26 -16.63
CA ALA A 148 -16.59 8.86 -17.42
C ALA A 148 -15.26 8.84 -16.64
N VAL A 149 -14.55 7.71 -16.71
CA VAL A 149 -13.20 7.57 -16.15
C VAL A 149 -12.19 8.10 -17.18
N LYS A 150 -11.36 9.06 -16.77
CA LYS A 150 -10.28 9.58 -17.60
C LYS A 150 -9.00 8.77 -17.37
N VAL A 151 -8.35 8.41 -18.47
CA VAL A 151 -7.06 7.70 -18.43
C VAL A 151 -6.02 8.57 -17.70
N GLY A 152 -5.33 7.98 -16.73
CA GLY A 152 -4.28 8.64 -15.95
C GLY A 152 -4.75 9.41 -14.71
N GLU A 153 -6.05 9.60 -14.50
CA GLU A 153 -6.59 10.19 -13.27
C GLU A 153 -6.95 9.09 -12.26
N LYS A 154 -6.57 9.27 -10.98
CA LYS A 154 -6.99 8.36 -9.91
C LYS A 154 -8.51 8.42 -9.71
N ILE A 155 -9.12 7.27 -9.51
CA ILE A 155 -10.56 7.17 -9.25
C ILE A 155 -10.88 7.79 -7.90
N SER A 156 -11.65 8.86 -7.89
CA SER A 156 -11.98 9.62 -6.68
C SER A 156 -12.72 8.77 -5.63
N ASN A 157 -13.63 7.88 -6.05
CA ASN A 157 -14.38 7.00 -5.15
C ASN A 157 -14.49 5.57 -5.70
N PRO A 158 -13.45 4.73 -5.46
CA PRO A 158 -13.43 3.33 -5.92
C PRO A 158 -14.59 2.50 -5.37
N SER A 159 -15.00 2.75 -4.12
CA SER A 159 -16.09 2.02 -3.46
C SER A 159 -17.44 2.29 -4.10
N LYS A 160 -17.73 3.54 -4.47
CA LYS A 160 -18.94 3.87 -5.23
C LYS A 160 -18.88 3.29 -6.63
N LEU A 161 -17.76 3.47 -7.33
CA LEU A 161 -17.62 2.96 -8.70
C LEU A 161 -17.83 1.44 -8.78
N ARG A 162 -17.37 0.70 -7.77
CA ARG A 162 -17.59 -0.75 -7.64
C ARG A 162 -19.08 -1.13 -7.64
N VAL A 163 -19.91 -0.41 -6.88
CA VAL A 163 -21.36 -0.65 -6.82
C VAL A 163 -22.05 -0.15 -8.08
N ASP A 164 -21.67 1.04 -8.55
CA ASP A 164 -22.22 1.68 -9.75
C ASP A 164 -22.00 0.82 -11.01
N LEU A 165 -20.81 0.25 -11.17
CA LEU A 165 -20.48 -0.63 -12.30
C LEU A 165 -21.36 -1.89 -12.31
N ARG A 166 -21.58 -2.50 -11.15
CA ARG A 166 -22.52 -3.64 -11.00
C ARG A 166 -23.94 -3.23 -11.36
N LEU A 167 -24.44 -2.13 -10.76
CA LEU A 167 -25.79 -1.64 -11.03
C LEU A 167 -25.99 -1.33 -12.51
N TYR A 168 -25.03 -0.63 -13.14
CA TYR A 168 -25.09 -0.31 -14.55
C TYR A 168 -25.15 -1.57 -15.43
N ALA A 169 -24.29 -2.56 -15.15
CA ALA A 169 -24.29 -3.83 -15.86
C ALA A 169 -25.62 -4.60 -15.71
N GLU A 170 -26.22 -4.61 -14.51
CA GLU A 170 -27.55 -5.22 -14.30
C GLU A 170 -28.65 -4.46 -15.06
N LEU A 171 -28.63 -3.12 -15.08
CA LEU A 171 -29.60 -2.29 -15.84
C LEU A 171 -29.52 -2.53 -17.36
N VAL A 172 -28.31 -2.67 -17.91
CA VAL A 172 -28.09 -3.08 -19.32
C VAL A 172 -28.69 -4.47 -19.56
N GLN A 173 -28.46 -5.40 -18.63
CA GLN A 173 -28.92 -6.77 -18.75
C GLN A 173 -30.44 -6.90 -18.67
N VAL A 174 -31.10 -6.19 -17.76
CA VAL A 174 -32.57 -6.19 -17.69
C VAL A 174 -33.22 -5.30 -18.76
N GLY A 175 -32.46 -4.69 -19.66
CA GLY A 175 -33.00 -3.96 -20.81
C GLY A 175 -33.66 -2.62 -20.46
N VAL A 176 -33.21 -1.96 -19.39
CA VAL A 176 -33.68 -0.61 -19.03
C VAL A 176 -33.20 0.43 -20.03
N PHE A 177 -31.98 0.29 -20.57
CA PHE A 177 -31.42 1.23 -21.52
C PHE A 177 -31.90 0.93 -22.95
N SER A 178 -32.57 1.90 -23.56
CA SER A 178 -32.96 1.87 -24.98
C SER A 178 -31.83 2.36 -25.90
N ASN A 179 -30.82 3.02 -25.31
CA ASN A 179 -29.68 3.58 -26.02
C ASN A 179 -28.72 2.48 -26.49
N LYS A 180 -28.38 2.47 -27.79
CA LYS A 180 -27.48 1.49 -28.39
C LYS A 180 -26.06 1.54 -27.83
N ASN A 181 -25.64 2.68 -27.28
CA ASN A 181 -24.31 2.88 -26.72
C ASN A 181 -24.18 2.38 -25.28
N ALA A 182 -25.24 1.84 -24.67
CA ALA A 182 -25.19 1.35 -23.29
C ALA A 182 -24.16 0.22 -23.09
N PHE A 183 -24.12 -0.73 -24.02
CA PHE A 183 -23.09 -1.76 -24.03
C PHE A 183 -21.69 -1.19 -24.27
N SER A 184 -21.56 -0.23 -25.20
CA SER A 184 -20.28 0.39 -25.52
C SER A 184 -19.70 1.15 -24.33
N LEU A 185 -20.54 1.81 -23.52
CA LEU A 185 -20.10 2.47 -22.30
C LEU A 185 -19.53 1.47 -21.29
N LEU A 186 -20.22 0.34 -21.06
CA LEU A 186 -19.74 -0.71 -20.16
C LEU A 186 -18.41 -1.30 -20.64
N GLY A 187 -18.29 -1.62 -21.94
CA GLY A 187 -17.03 -2.11 -22.50
C GLY A 187 -15.89 -1.10 -22.39
N SER A 188 -16.19 0.18 -22.64
CA SER A 188 -15.21 1.27 -22.55
C SER A 188 -14.65 1.42 -21.13
N ILE A 189 -15.52 1.42 -20.10
CA ILE A 189 -15.06 1.56 -18.72
C ILE A 189 -14.24 0.35 -18.28
N LEU A 190 -14.66 -0.88 -18.60
CA LEU A 190 -13.89 -2.09 -18.27
C LEU A 190 -12.49 -2.05 -18.91
N THR A 191 -12.44 -1.71 -20.20
CA THR A 191 -11.18 -1.57 -20.94
C THR A 191 -10.30 -0.46 -20.35
N THR A 192 -10.90 0.66 -19.95
CA THR A 192 -10.17 1.78 -19.33
C THR A 192 -9.57 1.37 -17.99
N LEU A 193 -10.34 0.71 -17.12
CA LEU A 193 -9.86 0.25 -15.81
C LEU A 193 -8.72 -0.76 -15.95
N ILE A 194 -8.83 -1.70 -16.89
CA ILE A 194 -7.79 -2.69 -17.18
C ILE A 194 -6.53 -1.99 -17.69
N ASN A 195 -6.65 -1.03 -18.61
CA ASN A 195 -5.50 -0.33 -19.19
C ASN A 195 -4.81 0.65 -18.24
N MET A 196 -5.51 1.13 -17.20
CA MET A 196 -4.92 1.97 -16.15
C MET A 196 -4.02 1.18 -15.20
N ASP A 197 -4.30 -0.11 -15.03
CA ASP A 197 -3.58 -1.01 -14.12
C ASP A 197 -2.62 -1.90 -14.92
N LYS A 198 -1.35 -1.46 -15.06
CA LYS A 198 -0.30 -2.23 -15.74
C LYS A 198 0.74 -2.78 -14.77
N GLU A 199 1.36 -1.88 -14.02
CA GLU A 199 2.33 -2.22 -12.98
C GLU A 199 1.59 -2.34 -11.64
N ASP A 200 0.94 -1.26 -11.21
CA ASP A 200 0.13 -1.23 -9.99
C ASP A 200 -1.34 -1.56 -10.29
N HIS A 201 -1.97 -2.36 -9.43
CA HIS A 201 -3.33 -2.87 -9.63
C HIS A 201 -4.35 -2.27 -8.65
N PHE A 202 -4.56 -0.95 -8.72
CA PHE A 202 -5.46 -0.23 -7.81
C PHE A 202 -6.95 -0.55 -8.04
N ASN A 203 -7.32 -0.93 -9.26
CA ASN A 203 -8.70 -1.16 -9.67
C ASN A 203 -9.13 -2.63 -9.54
N ILE A 204 -8.25 -3.51 -9.03
CA ILE A 204 -8.49 -4.94 -8.88
C ILE A 204 -9.80 -5.25 -8.14
N SER A 205 -10.08 -4.53 -7.04
CA SER A 205 -11.30 -4.75 -6.26
C SER A 205 -12.59 -4.40 -7.01
N ILE A 206 -12.53 -3.45 -7.96
CA ILE A 206 -13.65 -3.04 -8.80
C ILE A 206 -13.94 -4.12 -9.84
N LEU A 207 -12.90 -4.56 -10.55
CA LEU A 207 -13.01 -5.58 -11.59
C LEU A 207 -13.35 -6.96 -11.00
N LEU A 208 -12.82 -7.30 -9.83
CA LEU A 208 -13.17 -8.53 -9.11
C LEU A 208 -14.67 -8.55 -8.77
N SER A 209 -15.20 -7.43 -8.29
CA SER A 209 -16.63 -7.29 -7.99
C SER A 209 -17.50 -7.43 -9.24
N PHE A 210 -17.05 -6.89 -10.38
CA PHE A 210 -17.74 -7.10 -11.66
C PHE A 210 -17.77 -8.58 -12.03
N CYS A 211 -16.63 -9.28 -11.92
CA CYS A 211 -16.55 -10.71 -12.20
C CYS A 211 -17.48 -11.52 -11.29
N LYS A 212 -17.50 -11.24 -9.98
CA LYS A 212 -18.37 -11.93 -8.99
C LYS A 212 -19.86 -11.81 -9.30
N HIS A 213 -20.32 -10.63 -9.70
CA HIS A 213 -21.77 -10.37 -9.79
C HIS A 213 -22.33 -10.44 -11.22
N CYS A 214 -21.50 -10.13 -12.21
CA CYS A 214 -21.89 -9.97 -13.61
C CYS A 214 -21.09 -10.89 -14.56
N GLY A 215 -20.05 -11.58 -14.06
CA GLY A 215 -19.15 -12.37 -14.90
C GLY A 215 -19.81 -13.58 -15.56
N ASP A 216 -20.80 -14.20 -14.90
CA ASP A 216 -21.61 -15.28 -15.46
C ASP A 216 -22.36 -14.83 -16.73
N ASP A 217 -22.93 -13.64 -16.70
CA ASP A 217 -23.70 -13.09 -17.81
C ASP A 217 -22.83 -12.50 -18.94
N TYR A 218 -21.78 -11.78 -18.56
CA TYR A 218 -20.96 -10.99 -19.50
C TYR A 218 -19.72 -11.70 -20.01
N ALA A 219 -19.16 -12.64 -19.25
CA ALA A 219 -17.95 -13.39 -19.60
C ALA A 219 -18.15 -14.92 -19.52
N GLY A 220 -19.36 -15.39 -19.21
CA GLY A 220 -19.66 -16.82 -19.08
C GLY A 220 -18.85 -17.49 -17.97
N LEU A 221 -18.47 -16.76 -16.93
CA LEU A 221 -17.62 -17.25 -15.86
C LEU A 221 -18.37 -18.26 -14.98
N VAL A 222 -17.64 -19.28 -14.55
CA VAL A 222 -18.09 -20.29 -13.59
C VAL A 222 -16.93 -20.48 -12.63
N PRO A 223 -17.11 -20.24 -11.31
CA PRO A 223 -16.03 -20.43 -10.35
C PRO A 223 -15.45 -21.84 -10.40
N ARG A 224 -14.14 -21.96 -10.20
CA ARG A 224 -13.38 -23.22 -10.28
C ARG A 224 -14.00 -24.33 -9.45
N LYS A 225 -14.32 -24.05 -8.17
CA LYS A 225 -14.99 -25.02 -7.29
C LYS A 225 -16.30 -25.54 -7.91
N MET A 226 -17.10 -24.67 -8.51
CA MET A 226 -18.38 -25.05 -9.12
C MET A 226 -18.19 -25.89 -10.38
N ARG A 227 -17.20 -25.55 -11.22
CA ARG A 227 -16.84 -26.34 -12.40
C ARG A 227 -16.40 -27.75 -12.01
N ILE A 228 -15.49 -27.88 -11.04
CA ILE A 228 -14.97 -29.18 -10.58
C ILE A 228 -16.11 -30.05 -10.05
N LEU A 229 -17.01 -29.50 -9.21
CA LEU A 229 -18.17 -30.24 -8.70
C LEU A 229 -19.15 -30.62 -9.82
N SER A 230 -19.38 -29.71 -10.79
CA SER A 230 -20.23 -29.98 -11.96
C SER A 230 -19.71 -31.15 -12.81
N GLU A 231 -18.39 -31.24 -12.99
CA GLU A 231 -17.73 -32.37 -13.66
C GLU A 231 -17.76 -33.65 -12.81
N LYS A 232 -17.46 -33.55 -11.50
CA LYS A 232 -17.46 -34.70 -10.57
C LYS A 232 -18.81 -35.40 -10.49
N TYR A 233 -19.91 -34.64 -10.47
CA TYR A 233 -21.28 -35.17 -10.34
C TYR A 233 -22.07 -35.21 -11.64
N GLU A 234 -21.46 -34.83 -12.76
CA GLU A 234 -22.10 -34.74 -14.10
C GLU A 234 -23.38 -33.89 -14.14
N ILE A 235 -23.47 -32.86 -13.28
CA ILE A 235 -24.63 -31.95 -13.21
C ILE A 235 -24.30 -30.66 -13.96
N GLN A 236 -25.09 -30.32 -14.97
CA GLN A 236 -24.87 -29.11 -15.75
C GLN A 236 -25.27 -27.83 -15.01
N ILE A 237 -24.36 -26.86 -14.98
CA ILE A 237 -24.65 -25.51 -14.45
C ILE A 237 -25.43 -24.72 -15.52
N PRO A 238 -26.60 -24.14 -15.17
CA PRO A 238 -27.38 -23.30 -16.07
C PRO A 238 -26.58 -22.08 -16.53
N ARG A 239 -26.73 -21.70 -17.80
CA ARG A 239 -26.07 -20.53 -18.38
C ARG A 239 -27.09 -19.53 -18.92
N GLY A 240 -26.81 -18.25 -18.76
CA GLY A 240 -27.62 -17.17 -19.31
C GLY A 240 -27.49 -17.10 -20.83
N THR A 241 -28.60 -16.80 -21.52
CA THR A 241 -28.64 -16.60 -22.98
C THR A 241 -28.62 -15.11 -23.37
N PHE A 242 -28.22 -14.24 -22.43
CA PHE A 242 -28.29 -12.78 -22.61
C PHE A 242 -27.28 -12.27 -23.65
N LEU A 243 -26.04 -12.77 -23.60
CA LEU A 243 -24.98 -12.45 -24.55
C LEU A 243 -24.56 -13.70 -25.33
N PRO A 244 -24.30 -13.57 -26.65
CA PRO A 244 -23.72 -14.66 -27.43
C PRO A 244 -22.36 -15.09 -26.87
N PRO A 245 -22.00 -16.39 -26.99
CA PRO A 245 -20.72 -16.91 -26.51
C PRO A 245 -19.49 -16.16 -27.07
N GLU A 246 -19.53 -15.72 -28.32
CA GLU A 246 -18.44 -14.95 -28.95
C GLU A 246 -18.18 -13.62 -28.22
N LYS A 247 -19.24 -12.92 -27.82
CA LYS A 247 -19.11 -11.66 -27.07
C LYS A 247 -18.64 -11.91 -25.64
N GLN A 248 -19.11 -12.99 -25.03
CA GLN A 248 -18.64 -13.41 -23.71
C GLN A 248 -17.15 -13.75 -23.73
N GLN A 249 -16.68 -14.41 -24.78
CA GLN A 249 -15.28 -14.75 -24.97
C GLN A 249 -14.38 -13.52 -25.05
N ASN A 250 -14.84 -12.43 -25.69
CA ASN A 250 -14.08 -11.18 -25.75
C ASN A 250 -13.90 -10.56 -24.36
N VAL A 251 -14.96 -10.48 -23.55
CA VAL A 251 -14.87 -9.96 -22.18
C VAL A 251 -14.00 -10.87 -21.31
N ARG A 252 -14.16 -12.19 -21.44
CA ARG A 252 -13.31 -13.16 -20.76
C ARG A 252 -11.83 -12.99 -21.13
N GLY A 253 -11.52 -12.76 -22.40
CA GLY A 253 -10.16 -12.48 -22.88
C GLY A 253 -9.55 -11.27 -22.18
N LEU A 254 -10.28 -10.15 -22.11
CA LEU A 254 -9.83 -8.94 -21.40
C LEU A 254 -9.57 -9.21 -19.91
N LEU A 255 -10.45 -9.95 -19.24
CA LEU A 255 -10.28 -10.29 -17.83
C LEU A 255 -9.09 -11.23 -17.59
N ARG A 256 -8.83 -12.16 -18.51
CA ARG A 256 -7.65 -13.04 -18.48
C ARG A 256 -6.36 -12.27 -18.69
N GLU A 257 -6.33 -11.35 -19.64
CA GLU A 257 -5.19 -10.45 -19.85
C GLU A 257 -4.89 -9.62 -18.59
N TYR A 258 -5.94 -9.11 -17.93
CA TYR A 258 -5.81 -8.42 -16.66
C TYR A 258 -5.27 -9.33 -15.55
N PHE A 259 -5.77 -10.56 -15.43
CA PHE A 259 -5.25 -11.53 -14.46
C PHE A 259 -3.79 -11.91 -14.70
N ASN A 260 -3.36 -12.02 -15.96
CA ASN A 260 -1.95 -12.22 -16.31
C ASN A 260 -1.08 -11.04 -15.87
N SER A 261 -1.59 -9.81 -15.96
CA SER A 261 -0.92 -8.61 -15.42
C SER A 261 -0.80 -8.66 -13.90
N ILE A 262 -1.90 -9.01 -13.20
CA ILE A 262 -1.91 -9.20 -11.74
C ILE A 262 -0.88 -10.25 -11.32
N SER A 263 -0.82 -11.37 -12.04
CA SER A 263 0.10 -12.47 -11.74
C SER A 263 1.57 -12.03 -11.83
N LYS A 264 1.92 -11.22 -12.83
CA LYS A 264 3.27 -10.64 -12.96
C LYS A 264 3.58 -9.68 -11.82
N HIS A 265 2.64 -8.81 -11.47
CA HIS A 265 2.77 -7.89 -10.34
C HIS A 265 2.96 -8.64 -9.01
N LEU A 266 2.16 -9.69 -8.77
CA LEU A 266 2.26 -10.52 -7.57
C LEU A 266 3.63 -11.18 -7.43
N VAL A 267 4.17 -11.75 -8.51
CA VAL A 267 5.51 -12.37 -8.50
C VAL A 267 6.60 -11.33 -8.25
N LYS A 268 6.48 -10.15 -8.86
CA LYS A 268 7.42 -9.03 -8.68
C LYS A 268 7.43 -8.56 -7.22
N ASP A 269 6.27 -8.26 -6.65
CA ASP A 269 6.14 -7.83 -5.25
C ASP A 269 6.67 -8.89 -4.28
N HIS A 270 6.39 -10.18 -4.55
CA HIS A 270 6.92 -11.27 -3.73
C HIS A 270 8.46 -11.30 -3.74
N GLN A 271 9.08 -11.11 -4.91
CA GLN A 271 10.52 -11.08 -5.05
C GLN A 271 11.14 -9.85 -4.39
N GLU A 272 10.53 -8.68 -4.55
CA GLU A 272 10.97 -7.44 -3.90
C GLU A 272 10.90 -7.53 -2.37
N MET A 273 9.81 -8.11 -1.84
CA MET A 273 9.62 -8.37 -0.41
C MET A 273 10.70 -9.30 0.14
N GLN A 274 10.94 -10.45 -0.51
CA GLN A 274 12.01 -11.38 -0.09
C GLN A 274 13.40 -10.74 -0.14
N ASN A 275 13.70 -9.95 -1.16
CA ASN A 275 14.97 -9.24 -1.26
C ASN A 275 15.14 -8.22 -0.12
N PHE A 276 14.06 -7.53 0.26
CA PHE A 276 14.07 -6.58 1.36
C PHE A 276 14.27 -7.28 2.72
N GLU A 277 13.62 -8.42 2.94
CA GLU A 277 13.83 -9.26 4.13
C GLU A 277 15.28 -9.73 4.25
N LYS A 278 15.89 -10.16 3.14
CA LYS A 278 17.31 -10.54 3.09
C LYS A 278 18.23 -9.39 3.47
N GLN A 279 17.97 -8.20 2.93
CA GLN A 279 18.74 -7.02 3.28
C GLN A 279 18.59 -6.67 4.76
N ASN A 280 17.38 -6.77 5.31
CA ASN A 280 17.13 -6.56 6.73
C ASN A 280 17.88 -7.57 7.60
N LEU A 281 17.94 -8.84 7.21
CA LEU A 281 18.69 -9.86 7.94
C LEU A 281 20.20 -9.57 7.92
N ARG A 282 20.77 -9.19 6.77
CA ARG A 282 22.20 -8.82 6.68
C ARG A 282 22.54 -7.64 7.57
N ILE A 283 21.66 -6.64 7.64
CA ILE A 283 21.86 -5.47 8.51
C ILE A 283 21.77 -5.90 9.98
N LEU A 284 20.81 -6.73 10.33
CA LEU A 284 20.70 -7.28 11.68
C LEU A 284 21.95 -8.08 12.08
N GLN A 285 22.53 -8.84 11.15
CA GLN A 285 23.77 -9.61 11.38
C GLN A 285 25.00 -8.73 11.54
N THR A 286 25.12 -7.67 10.74
CA THR A 286 26.31 -6.79 10.70
C THR A 286 26.29 -5.70 11.76
N LYS A 287 25.12 -5.15 12.07
CA LYS A 287 24.93 -4.01 13.00
C LYS A 287 24.27 -4.40 14.32
N GLY A 288 23.73 -5.61 14.45
CA GLY A 288 23.06 -6.10 15.66
C GLY A 288 21.64 -5.56 15.90
N GLU A 289 21.23 -4.54 15.15
CA GLU A 289 19.91 -3.91 15.26
C GLU A 289 19.33 -3.54 13.88
N LEU A 290 17.99 -3.39 13.83
CA LEU A 290 17.26 -2.97 12.63
C LEU A 290 16.43 -1.72 12.96
N SER A 291 16.62 -0.67 12.15
CA SER A 291 15.89 0.60 12.26
C SER A 291 14.37 0.40 12.21
N GLN A 292 13.64 1.22 12.97
CA GLN A 292 12.19 1.19 13.06
C GLN A 292 11.53 1.47 11.70
N ASP A 293 12.05 2.42 10.92
CA ASP A 293 11.54 2.75 9.58
C ASP A 293 11.58 1.55 8.62
N ARG A 294 12.62 0.71 8.72
CA ARG A 294 12.75 -0.49 7.88
C ARG A 294 11.75 -1.58 8.29
N LYS A 295 11.45 -1.71 9.58
CA LYS A 295 10.42 -2.63 10.08
C LYS A 295 9.04 -2.19 9.57
N GLU A 296 8.71 -0.92 9.72
CA GLU A 296 7.43 -0.36 9.25
C GLU A 296 7.28 -0.48 7.73
N LYS A 297 8.36 -0.28 6.97
CA LYS A 297 8.35 -0.48 5.51
C LYS A 297 8.11 -1.95 5.14
N LEU A 298 8.75 -2.91 5.81
CA LEU A 298 8.52 -4.34 5.57
C LEU A 298 7.07 -4.73 5.90
N GLU A 299 6.54 -4.28 7.03
CA GLU A 299 5.14 -4.52 7.41
C GLU A 299 4.15 -3.92 6.40
N ALA A 300 4.43 -2.73 5.88
CA ALA A 300 3.64 -2.10 4.84
C ALA A 300 3.67 -2.90 3.52
N MET A 301 4.85 -3.38 3.11
CA MET A 301 5.00 -4.23 1.92
C MET A 301 4.27 -5.57 2.10
N GLN A 302 4.40 -6.22 3.26
CA GLN A 302 3.68 -7.45 3.58
C GLN A 302 2.16 -7.23 3.52
N SER A 303 1.65 -6.16 4.15
CA SER A 303 0.22 -5.86 4.14
C SER A 303 -0.33 -5.57 2.74
N ALA A 304 0.46 -4.92 1.88
CA ALA A 304 0.09 -4.68 0.48
C ALA A 304 0.09 -5.99 -0.32
N PHE A 305 1.14 -6.81 -0.15
CA PHE A 305 1.26 -8.11 -0.80
C PHE A 305 0.13 -9.06 -0.42
N ASP A 306 -0.21 -9.19 0.87
CA ASP A 306 -1.29 -10.07 1.34
C ASP A 306 -2.64 -9.67 0.74
N LYS A 307 -2.91 -8.36 0.63
CA LYS A 307 -4.12 -7.84 -0.03
C LYS A 307 -4.12 -8.15 -1.52
N LEU A 308 -2.99 -8.02 -2.20
CA LEU A 308 -2.87 -8.35 -3.62
C LEU A 308 -3.07 -9.86 -3.82
N LEU A 309 -2.43 -10.70 -3.00
CA LEU A 309 -2.52 -12.15 -3.02
C LEU A 309 -3.96 -12.62 -2.84
N GLN A 310 -4.69 -12.11 -1.84
CA GLN A 310 -6.08 -12.46 -1.60
C GLN A 310 -6.99 -12.12 -2.80
N ASN A 311 -6.78 -10.95 -3.40
CA ASN A 311 -7.53 -10.53 -4.58
C ASN A 311 -7.17 -11.36 -5.82
N ALA A 312 -5.88 -11.69 -6.01
CA ALA A 312 -5.40 -12.55 -7.08
C ALA A 312 -5.98 -13.97 -6.98
N GLN A 313 -5.95 -14.58 -5.79
CA GLN A 313 -6.57 -15.88 -5.51
C GLN A 313 -8.07 -15.87 -5.83
N SER A 314 -8.78 -14.82 -5.40
CA SER A 314 -10.21 -14.67 -5.72
C SER A 314 -10.46 -14.52 -7.22
N PHE A 315 -9.57 -13.84 -7.94
CA PHE A 315 -9.66 -13.69 -9.40
C PHE A 315 -9.38 -15.02 -10.11
N ALA A 316 -8.36 -15.74 -9.67
CA ALA A 316 -7.96 -17.05 -10.18
C ALA A 316 -9.11 -18.07 -10.04
N ASP A 317 -9.75 -18.14 -8.87
CA ASP A 317 -10.92 -19.01 -8.65
C ASP A 317 -12.09 -18.68 -9.59
N ILE A 318 -12.41 -17.40 -9.77
CA ILE A 318 -13.56 -16.98 -10.59
C ILE A 318 -13.30 -17.16 -12.10
N LEU A 319 -12.08 -16.91 -12.54
CA LEU A 319 -11.67 -17.10 -13.95
C LEU A 319 -11.30 -18.55 -14.26
N ASP A 320 -11.21 -19.40 -13.24
CA ASP A 320 -10.70 -20.76 -13.32
C ASP A 320 -9.26 -20.84 -13.87
N GLU A 321 -8.42 -19.90 -13.47
CA GLU A 321 -7.01 -19.83 -13.83
C GLU A 321 -6.12 -20.25 -12.65
N ASP A 322 -4.93 -20.75 -12.95
CA ASP A 322 -3.97 -21.13 -11.91
C ASP A 322 -3.22 -19.92 -11.34
N MET A 323 -2.92 -19.99 -10.04
CA MET A 323 -2.07 -19.00 -9.39
C MET A 323 -0.62 -19.14 -9.87
N PRO A 324 0.12 -18.03 -10.04
CA PRO A 324 1.54 -18.11 -10.37
C PRO A 324 2.34 -18.77 -9.22
N GLU A 325 3.39 -19.48 -9.58
CA GLU A 325 4.32 -20.05 -8.61
C GLU A 325 5.10 -18.96 -7.88
N LEU A 326 4.94 -18.90 -6.56
CA LEU A 326 5.67 -18.01 -5.67
C LEU A 326 6.86 -18.76 -5.09
N LYS A 327 8.03 -18.61 -5.72
CA LYS A 327 9.26 -19.28 -5.27
C LYS A 327 9.75 -18.66 -3.97
N THR A 328 9.76 -19.45 -2.90
CA THR A 328 10.45 -19.09 -1.67
C THR A 328 11.95 -19.21 -1.90
N GLN A 329 12.69 -18.11 -1.79
CA GLN A 329 14.14 -18.19 -1.77
C GLN A 329 14.56 -18.78 -0.42
N ASN A 330 14.90 -20.07 -0.40
CA ASN A 330 15.47 -20.72 0.78
C ASN A 330 16.71 -19.95 1.23
N MET A 331 16.64 -19.39 2.44
CA MET A 331 17.81 -18.85 3.11
C MET A 331 18.73 -20.02 3.42
N PRO A 332 20.04 -19.95 3.08
CA PRO A 332 20.98 -20.93 3.61
C PRO A 332 20.87 -20.88 5.13
N LYS A 333 20.50 -22.01 5.74
CA LYS A 333 20.52 -22.16 7.19
C LYS A 333 21.92 -21.77 7.67
N SER A 334 21.95 -20.81 8.57
CA SER A 334 23.14 -20.23 9.18
C SER A 334 23.99 -21.30 9.87
N GLU A 335 24.96 -21.87 9.17
CA GLU A 335 26.09 -22.58 9.80
C GLU A 335 27.47 -22.09 9.35
N GLU A 336 27.59 -21.28 8.30
CA GLU A 336 28.89 -20.72 7.87
C GLU A 336 28.78 -19.23 7.51
N SER A 337 28.85 -18.37 8.53
CA SER A 337 29.49 -17.06 8.38
C SER A 337 30.07 -16.68 9.74
N MET A 338 31.11 -17.44 10.08
CA MET A 338 32.02 -17.16 11.18
C MET A 338 32.93 -16.01 10.71
N ILE A 339 32.89 -14.89 11.45
CA ILE A 339 34.00 -13.93 11.58
C ILE A 339 34.39 -13.19 10.27
N ILE A 340 33.89 -11.97 10.10
CA ILE A 340 34.57 -10.96 9.26
C ILE A 340 35.80 -10.48 10.03
N THR A 341 36.91 -11.21 9.91
CA THR A 341 38.25 -10.64 10.12
C THR A 341 38.60 -9.85 8.88
N GLY A 342 38.95 -8.58 9.05
CA GLY A 342 39.29 -7.64 7.98
C GLY A 342 40.50 -8.07 7.15
N SER A 343 40.29 -9.01 6.23
CA SER A 343 41.33 -9.54 5.35
C SER A 343 40.69 -10.06 4.06
N GLY A 344 40.49 -9.15 3.10
CA GLY A 344 40.52 -9.50 1.68
C GLY A 344 39.20 -9.86 1.00
N THR A 345 39.00 -9.19 -0.13
CA THR A 345 38.27 -9.63 -1.35
C THR A 345 36.75 -9.49 -1.46
N ASP A 346 36.15 -8.42 -0.94
CA ASP A 346 34.82 -7.95 -1.41
C ASP A 346 34.72 -6.41 -1.44
N ILE A 347 35.69 -5.74 -2.09
CA ILE A 347 35.72 -4.27 -2.22
C ILE A 347 34.73 -3.78 -3.29
N ASP A 348 34.38 -4.61 -4.29
CA ASP A 348 33.53 -4.18 -5.40
C ASP A 348 32.05 -3.97 -5.01
N ASP A 349 31.53 -4.69 -3.99
CA ASP A 349 30.16 -4.51 -3.50
C ASP A 349 30.02 -3.36 -2.48
N PHE A 350 31.14 -2.88 -1.92
CA PHE A 350 31.19 -1.75 -1.01
C PHE A 350 31.06 -0.41 -1.76
N ALA A 351 31.59 -0.34 -2.99
CA ALA A 351 31.56 0.86 -3.83
C ALA A 351 30.15 1.23 -4.31
N ILE A 352 29.24 0.26 -4.46
CA ILE A 352 27.86 0.49 -4.95
C ILE A 352 26.93 0.96 -3.80
N ASN A 353 27.31 0.75 -2.53
CA ASN A 353 26.51 1.10 -1.35
C ASN A 353 27.08 2.26 -0.52
N ALA A 354 27.97 3.08 -1.08
CA ALA A 354 28.53 4.25 -0.37
C ALA A 354 27.46 5.28 0.07
N GLU A 355 26.30 5.32 -0.59
CA GLU A 355 25.14 6.14 -0.15
C GLU A 355 24.45 5.59 1.12
N ASN A 356 24.72 4.34 1.51
CA ASN A 356 24.03 3.64 2.61
C ASN A 356 24.96 3.32 3.80
N ILE A 357 26.04 4.07 3.98
CA ILE A 357 26.90 3.98 5.18
C ILE A 357 26.07 4.23 6.45
N TRP A 358 25.11 5.15 6.35
CA TRP A 358 24.33 5.66 7.48
C TRP A 358 23.04 4.86 7.69
N CYS A 359 22.72 4.53 8.94
CA CYS A 359 21.52 3.75 9.31
C CYS A 359 20.21 4.53 9.11
N ASP A 360 20.27 5.84 9.26
CA ASP A 360 19.16 6.77 9.17
C ASP A 360 19.71 8.18 8.90
N THR A 361 18.81 9.11 8.54
CA THR A 361 19.19 10.49 8.19
C THR A 361 19.67 11.28 9.42
N GLU A 362 19.26 10.91 10.63
CA GLU A 362 19.63 11.59 11.88
C GLU A 362 21.06 11.22 12.28
N THR A 363 21.43 9.94 12.19
CA THR A 363 22.80 9.44 12.33
C THR A 363 23.72 10.04 11.27
N GLN A 364 23.28 10.11 10.01
CA GLN A 364 24.03 10.81 8.96
C GLN A 364 24.26 12.29 9.30
N LYS A 365 23.21 12.98 9.74
CA LYS A 365 23.32 14.38 10.16
C LYS A 365 24.26 14.53 11.36
N PHE A 366 24.20 13.63 12.34
CA PHE A 366 25.09 13.69 13.51
C PHE A 366 26.57 13.71 13.12
N TYR A 367 26.98 12.88 12.16
CA TYR A 367 28.38 12.78 11.75
C TYR A 367 28.79 13.73 10.62
N CYS A 368 27.87 14.15 9.76
CA CYS A 368 28.19 14.95 8.57
C CYS A 368 27.78 16.44 8.67
N ASP A 369 26.80 16.78 9.51
CA ASP A 369 26.30 18.15 9.64
C ASP A 369 27.01 18.84 10.82
N LEU A 370 28.18 19.41 10.55
CA LEU A 370 29.03 20.05 11.55
C LEU A 370 28.68 21.54 11.74
N PRO A 371 28.74 22.08 12.97
CA PRO A 371 28.51 23.50 13.22
C PRO A 371 29.47 24.40 12.44
N GLU A 372 28.97 25.49 11.85
CA GLU A 372 29.81 26.50 11.21
C GLU A 372 30.62 27.28 12.27
N LEU A 373 31.88 26.89 12.47
CA LEU A 373 32.78 27.49 13.47
C LEU A 373 33.00 28.99 13.29
N THR A 374 32.76 29.53 12.09
CA THR A 374 32.87 30.96 11.76
C THR A 374 31.81 31.83 12.45
N VAL A 375 30.67 31.24 12.83
CA VAL A 375 29.57 31.93 13.53
C VAL A 375 29.86 32.09 15.01
N PHE A 376 30.65 31.17 15.59
CA PHE A 376 30.90 31.09 17.04
C PHE A 376 32.26 31.62 17.46
N LEU A 377 33.21 31.79 16.52
CA LEU A 377 34.58 32.26 16.81
C LEU A 377 34.83 33.67 16.27
N PRO A 378 35.48 34.57 17.06
CA PRO A 378 35.96 35.86 16.55
C PRO A 378 36.93 35.68 15.37
N THR A 379 36.85 36.55 14.36
CA THR A 379 37.63 36.50 13.11
C THR A 379 39.16 36.41 13.30
N ALA A 380 39.68 36.81 14.46
CA ALA A 380 41.08 36.69 14.83
C ALA A 380 41.60 35.23 14.96
N PHE A 381 40.72 34.25 15.19
CA PHE A 381 41.10 32.84 15.35
C PHE A 381 41.16 32.06 14.02
N LEU A 382 40.51 32.54 12.97
CA LEU A 382 40.42 31.88 11.67
C LEU A 382 41.66 32.11 10.78
N ASN A 383 42.37 33.23 10.99
CA ASN A 383 43.45 33.67 10.11
C ASN A 383 44.85 33.09 10.43
N LYS A 384 44.98 32.22 11.45
CA LYS A 384 46.28 31.62 11.82
C LYS A 384 46.66 30.36 11.03
N GLY A 385 45.80 29.89 10.12
CA GLY A 385 45.96 28.58 9.45
C GLY A 385 46.04 28.59 7.92
N GLN A 386 46.03 29.73 7.23
CA GLN A 386 46.17 29.73 5.77
C GLN A 386 47.64 29.58 5.35
N ASN A 387 48.11 28.33 5.30
CA ASN A 387 49.09 27.89 4.32
C ASN A 387 48.42 26.81 3.47
N VAL A 388 48.16 27.14 2.20
CA VAL A 388 47.72 26.18 1.18
C VAL A 388 48.98 25.54 0.60
N PRO A 389 49.05 24.20 0.47
CA PRO A 389 48.89 23.66 -0.88
C PRO A 389 48.15 22.31 -0.99
N THR A 390 47.34 22.26 -2.06
CA THR A 390 47.00 21.15 -3.00
C THR A 390 46.29 19.87 -2.58
N ASN A 391 45.26 19.57 -3.39
CA ASN A 391 44.60 18.28 -3.59
C ASN A 391 45.59 17.11 -3.71
N GLU A 392 45.65 16.24 -2.70
CA GLU A 392 45.94 14.82 -2.86
C GLU A 392 45.03 14.03 -1.91
N THR A 393 44.42 12.98 -2.44
CA THR A 393 43.59 12.01 -1.74
C THR A 393 44.36 11.41 -0.56
N VAL A 394 43.87 11.61 0.66
CA VAL A 394 44.39 10.95 1.86
C VAL A 394 43.86 9.51 1.88
N THR A 395 44.70 8.55 1.50
CA THR A 395 44.49 7.12 1.74
C THR A 395 45.03 6.74 3.13
N GLU A 396 44.43 5.72 3.75
CA GLU A 396 44.72 5.25 5.11
C GLU A 396 46.20 4.85 5.37
N GLU A 397 47.02 4.65 4.34
CA GLU A 397 48.42 4.23 4.50
C GLU A 397 49.36 5.31 5.10
N VAL A 398 48.98 6.59 5.13
CA VAL A 398 49.86 7.65 5.68
C VAL A 398 49.75 7.79 7.20
N LEU A 399 48.66 7.32 7.83
CA LEU A 399 48.47 7.50 9.29
C LEU A 399 49.23 6.48 10.16
N ASP A 400 49.62 5.33 9.61
CA ASP A 400 50.31 4.27 10.35
C ASP A 400 51.84 4.43 10.40
N SER A 401 52.40 5.47 9.76
CA SER A 401 53.86 5.66 9.66
C SER A 401 54.47 6.61 10.71
N GLU A 402 53.68 7.30 11.55
CA GLU A 402 54.19 8.28 12.54
C GLU A 402 53.86 7.92 14.00
N LEU A 403 54.03 6.66 14.37
CA LEU A 403 54.23 6.26 15.76
C LEU A 403 55.70 5.88 15.95
N PRO A 404 56.52 6.69 16.65
CA PRO A 404 57.82 6.23 17.10
C PRO A 404 57.62 5.08 18.10
N ALA A 405 57.85 3.86 17.61
CA ALA A 405 58.04 2.68 18.41
C ALA A 405 59.49 2.66 18.92
N GLU A 406 59.70 3.23 20.11
CA GLU A 406 60.87 3.11 21.01
C GLU A 406 60.54 4.12 22.13
N GLU A 407 59.96 3.73 23.27
CA GLU A 407 60.61 3.06 24.39
C GLU A 407 59.52 2.38 25.26
N LEU A 408 59.48 1.05 25.24
CA LEU A 408 58.84 0.24 26.27
C LEU A 408 59.82 -0.89 26.62
N GLU A 409 60.69 -0.64 27.60
CA GLU A 409 61.32 -1.71 28.39
C GLU A 409 61.11 -1.43 29.89
N ASP A 410 60.26 -2.30 30.45
CA ASP A 410 60.24 -2.93 31.78
C ASP A 410 61.33 -2.55 32.82
N ASP A 411 60.92 -2.19 34.04
CA ASP A 411 61.08 -3.02 35.26
C ASP A 411 60.48 -2.30 36.50
N GLY A 412 59.94 -3.07 37.44
CA GLY A 412 59.18 -2.58 38.59
C GLY A 412 59.95 -2.51 39.92
N LYS A 413 59.51 -1.61 40.84
CA LYS A 413 59.25 -1.85 42.28
C LYS A 413 59.08 -0.56 43.11
N LEU A 414 57.99 -0.55 43.88
CA LEU A 414 57.78 -0.16 45.30
C LEU A 414 58.25 1.21 45.87
N GLU A 415 57.25 1.85 46.48
CA GLU A 415 57.19 2.68 47.71
C GLU A 415 57.70 4.15 47.74
N GLU A 416 56.87 4.95 48.44
CA GLU A 416 56.84 6.40 48.74
C GLU A 416 58.12 7.01 49.38
N PRO A 417 58.09 8.28 49.86
CA PRO A 417 57.74 9.57 49.25
C PRO A 417 58.94 10.55 49.39
N SER A 418 58.84 11.78 48.82
CA SER A 418 59.35 13.05 49.41
C SER A 418 59.89 14.05 48.38
N ALA A 419 59.50 15.31 48.61
CA ALA A 419 60.21 16.56 48.38
C ALA A 419 60.67 16.95 46.96
N ALA A 420 59.88 17.87 46.39
CA ALA A 420 60.29 19.19 45.93
C ALA A 420 61.71 19.36 45.35
N VAL A 421 61.77 19.59 44.04
CA VAL A 421 62.67 20.59 43.47
C VAL A 421 61.88 21.41 42.46
N ALA A 422 61.70 22.69 42.78
CA ALA A 422 61.17 23.71 41.90
C ALA A 422 62.29 24.20 40.98
N GLU A 423 62.02 24.25 39.67
CA GLU A 423 62.65 25.20 38.77
C GLU A 423 61.57 26.22 38.39
N GLU A 424 61.61 27.36 39.08
CA GLU A 424 60.91 28.58 38.71
C GLU A 424 61.75 29.33 37.66
N GLU A 425 61.18 29.58 36.49
CA GLU A 425 61.37 30.87 35.82
C GLU A 425 60.06 31.68 35.95
N ASN A 426 60.14 32.67 36.83
CA ASN A 426 59.25 33.81 37.07
C ASN A 426 59.08 34.67 35.80
N GLU A 427 58.07 35.49 35.56
CA GLU A 427 56.76 35.90 36.13
C GLU A 427 56.17 36.83 35.01
N ASP A 428 54.88 37.14 34.84
CA ASP A 428 53.96 37.69 35.84
C ASP A 428 52.52 37.90 35.23
N PRO A 429 51.50 38.39 35.95
CA PRO A 429 50.52 37.57 36.66
C PRO A 429 49.10 37.70 36.10
N SER A 430 48.31 36.64 36.19
CA SER A 430 46.87 36.80 36.41
C SER A 430 46.33 35.60 37.17
N THR A 431 45.41 35.86 38.07
CA THR A 431 44.64 34.94 38.92
C THR A 431 43.81 33.87 38.16
N SER A 432 44.17 33.55 36.90
CA SER A 432 43.39 32.74 35.96
C SER A 432 43.83 31.27 35.82
N THR A 433 45.02 30.88 36.27
CA THR A 433 45.56 29.53 36.00
C THR A 433 44.91 28.45 36.88
N ALA A 434 44.60 28.78 38.14
CA ALA A 434 43.90 27.87 39.06
C ALA A 434 42.42 27.68 38.69
N SER A 435 41.75 28.76 38.29
CA SER A 435 40.37 28.70 37.79
C SER A 435 40.28 27.94 36.47
N ASN A 436 41.18 28.17 35.51
CA ASN A 436 41.20 27.41 34.25
C ASN A 436 41.43 25.91 34.45
N LYS A 437 42.21 25.49 35.46
CA LYS A 437 42.39 24.08 35.79
C LYS A 437 41.08 23.46 36.32
N ILE A 438 40.40 24.16 37.23
CA ILE A 438 39.10 23.72 37.79
C ILE A 438 38.03 23.66 36.70
N VAL A 439 37.98 24.66 35.81
CA VAL A 439 37.03 24.70 34.68
C VAL A 439 37.31 23.57 33.69
N LEU A 440 38.59 23.27 33.39
CA LEU A 440 38.94 22.12 32.55
C LEU A 440 38.56 20.78 33.19
N GLU A 441 38.81 20.59 34.50
CA GLU A 441 38.41 19.36 35.19
C GLU A 441 36.89 19.20 35.24
N ALA A 442 36.15 20.29 35.46
CA ALA A 442 34.69 20.29 35.36
C ALA A 442 34.20 19.96 33.93
N PHE A 443 34.86 20.51 32.91
CA PHE A 443 34.58 20.21 31.51
C PHE A 443 34.78 18.72 31.20
N LEU A 444 35.93 18.15 31.59
CA LEU A 444 36.24 16.74 31.35
C LEU A 444 35.29 15.79 32.11
N ASN A 445 34.88 16.15 33.33
CA ASN A 445 33.90 15.38 34.09
C ASN A 445 32.49 15.45 33.49
N ASN A 446 32.18 16.50 32.72
CA ASN A 446 30.89 16.64 32.07
C ASN A 446 30.81 15.99 30.68
N LEU A 447 31.95 15.66 30.04
CA LEU A 447 31.99 15.02 28.73
C LEU A 447 31.17 13.71 28.66
N PRO A 448 31.20 12.80 29.66
CA PRO A 448 30.36 11.59 29.63
C PRO A 448 28.86 11.87 29.66
N ASN A 449 28.44 13.07 30.09
CA ASN A 449 27.04 13.48 30.16
C ASN A 449 26.56 14.18 28.87
N CYS A 450 27.45 14.40 27.89
CA CYS A 450 27.10 14.95 26.59
C CYS A 450 26.49 13.85 25.69
N VAL A 451 25.21 13.55 25.93
CA VAL A 451 24.50 12.42 25.29
C VAL A 451 23.71 12.78 24.03
N ASN A 452 23.75 14.03 23.58
CA ASN A 452 23.08 14.48 22.36
C ASN A 452 23.95 15.47 21.56
N ARG A 453 23.61 15.65 20.28
CA ARG A 453 24.34 16.52 19.34
C ARG A 453 24.53 17.94 19.88
N GLU A 454 23.47 18.57 20.34
CA GLU A 454 23.51 19.95 20.84
C GLU A 454 24.46 20.10 22.05
N MET A 455 24.49 19.13 22.97
CA MET A 455 25.39 19.15 24.12
C MET A 455 26.85 18.96 23.71
N ILE A 456 27.11 18.09 22.72
CA ILE A 456 28.46 17.85 22.19
C ILE A 456 28.95 19.09 21.44
N ASP A 457 28.13 19.66 20.57
CA ASP A 457 28.45 20.86 19.80
C ASP A 457 28.69 22.08 20.71
N ASN A 458 27.84 22.28 21.72
CA ASN A 458 28.03 23.34 22.71
C ASN A 458 29.29 23.13 23.56
N ALA A 459 29.60 21.89 23.96
CA ALA A 459 30.83 21.58 24.68
C ALA A 459 32.08 21.82 23.81
N ALA A 460 32.03 21.46 22.52
CA ALA A 460 33.10 21.73 21.57
C ALA A 460 33.35 23.24 21.40
N ILE A 461 32.27 24.02 21.27
CA ILE A 461 32.34 25.49 21.17
C ILE A 461 32.90 26.10 22.46
N ASP A 462 32.40 25.70 23.63
CA ASP A 462 32.88 26.20 24.92
C ASP A 462 34.38 25.91 25.08
N PHE A 463 34.83 24.68 24.79
CA PHE A 463 36.25 24.34 24.83
C PHE A 463 37.09 25.22 23.90
N LEU A 464 36.60 25.49 22.68
CA LEU A 464 37.30 26.31 21.70
C LEU A 464 37.41 27.78 22.14
N VAL A 465 36.38 28.32 22.78
CA VAL A 465 36.30 29.74 23.19
C VAL A 465 37.02 29.99 24.52
N THR A 466 36.87 29.09 25.49
CA THR A 466 37.27 29.34 26.89
C THR A 466 38.51 28.54 27.32
N LEU A 467 38.77 27.37 26.71
CA LEU A 467 39.78 26.42 27.19
C LEU A 467 40.89 26.07 26.17
N ASN A 468 40.88 26.68 24.99
CA ASN A 468 41.77 26.31 23.88
C ASN A 468 43.23 26.76 24.08
N ASN A 469 44.03 25.92 24.74
CA ASN A 469 45.47 26.07 24.83
C ASN A 469 46.21 24.73 24.62
N LYS A 470 47.54 24.77 24.43
CA LYS A 470 48.36 23.58 24.12
C LYS A 470 48.33 22.51 25.22
N HIS A 471 48.17 22.91 26.48
CA HIS A 471 48.12 21.99 27.63
C HIS A 471 46.76 21.30 27.73
N ASN A 472 45.68 22.07 27.63
CA ASN A 472 44.31 21.59 27.71
C ASN A 472 43.97 20.67 26.54
N ARG A 473 44.43 20.97 25.33
CA ARG A 473 44.28 20.07 24.16
C ARG A 473 44.90 18.69 24.40
N ARG A 474 46.12 18.64 24.97
CA ARG A 474 46.78 17.37 25.31
C ARG A 474 46.02 16.59 26.37
N LYS A 475 45.44 17.26 27.36
CA LYS A 475 44.59 16.63 28.38
C LYS A 475 43.27 16.12 27.80
N LEU A 476 42.61 16.89 26.93
CA LEU A 476 41.38 16.48 26.26
C LEU A 476 41.58 15.23 25.40
N VAL A 477 42.65 15.18 24.60
CA VAL A 477 42.99 14.00 23.80
C VAL A 477 43.18 12.78 24.69
N ARG A 478 43.97 12.88 25.78
CA ARG A 478 44.13 11.76 26.72
C ARG A 478 42.82 11.31 27.35
N ALA A 479 41.91 12.23 27.67
CA ALA A 479 40.61 11.90 28.23
C ALA A 479 39.69 11.21 27.20
N LEU A 480 39.66 11.67 25.94
CA LEU A 480 38.82 11.09 24.88
C LEU A 480 39.33 9.71 24.43
N PHE A 481 40.64 9.51 24.36
CA PHE A 481 41.24 8.24 23.92
C PHE A 481 41.55 7.27 25.06
N GLY A 482 41.45 7.72 26.32
CA GLY A 482 41.63 6.88 27.51
C GLY A 482 40.37 6.17 27.99
N VAL A 483 39.24 6.34 27.29
CA VAL A 483 37.99 5.60 27.56
C VAL A 483 38.16 4.18 27.02
N ASN A 484 37.97 3.17 27.87
CA ASN A 484 37.94 1.77 27.43
C ASN A 484 36.82 1.59 26.41
N ARG A 485 37.17 1.17 25.20
CA ARG A 485 36.24 0.96 24.08
C ARG A 485 35.60 -0.42 24.14
#